data_AF-F9D452-F1
#
_entry.id   AF-F9D452-F1
#
_cell.length_a   1.000
_cell.length_b   1.000
_cell.length_c   1.000
_cell.angle_alpha   90.00
_cell.angle_beta   90.00
_cell.angle_gamma   90.00
#
_symmetry.space_group_name_H-M   'P 1'
#
loop_
_entity.id
_entity.type
_entity.pdbx_description
1 polymer ?
#
loop_
_entity_poly.entity_id
_entity_poly.type
_entity_poly.pdbx_seq_one_letter_code
_entity_poly.pdbx_strand_id
1 'polypeptide(L)'
;METTAFWNDSKLFEQAMRAGRTDDARRLLYRMTQAYGQMTDNDLTANKTIIHHALALDKVIAGFNLAYFVPHAMRLADSDWSGMRHDGRVVPSLGQRITNRLMAGIGDRSDTYIKAVMPFFRKALQMNPSNKDNLRHLAQLYTRVKLKAQAIALYKRLLQRYDDSYLYAELAGLVDEPRIKVALLCQAIARQPREAYNMGNRYRLALLLQHPEPKRAAFEIRKSMAARQKAQQPIPADVDRISRILADYEPVSEADERAYYQRMQPLAQAVIRQE
;
A
#
# COMPACT_ATOMS: atom_id res chain seq x y z
N MET A 1 7.63 9.89 41.68
CA MET A 1 6.16 9.79 41.77
C MET A 1 5.53 9.49 40.42
N GLU A 2 5.94 10.17 39.34
CA GLU A 2 5.32 10.03 38.00
C GLU A 2 5.63 8.69 37.31
N THR A 3 6.83 8.12 37.51
CA THR A 3 7.15 6.74 37.07
C THR A 3 6.17 5.72 37.65
N THR A 4 5.79 5.86 38.93
CA THR A 4 4.83 4.97 39.59
C THR A 4 3.43 5.14 39.01
N ALA A 5 3.03 6.39 38.71
CA ALA A 5 1.73 6.68 38.11
C ALA A 5 1.59 6.07 36.71
N PHE A 6 2.62 6.16 35.86
CA PHE A 6 2.64 5.56 34.53
C PHE A 6 2.40 4.04 34.57
N TRP A 7 3.12 3.32 35.43
CA TRP A 7 2.99 1.86 35.51
C TRP A 7 1.67 1.42 36.15
N ASN A 8 1.11 2.22 37.07
CA ASN A 8 -0.24 2.00 37.57
C ASN A 8 -1.28 2.17 36.46
N ASP A 9 -1.17 3.22 35.65
CA ASP A 9 -2.06 3.45 34.52
C ASP A 9 -1.94 2.34 33.46
N SER A 10 -0.74 1.82 33.22
CA SER A 10 -0.52 0.67 32.32
C SER A 10 -1.23 -0.61 32.82
N LYS A 11 -1.16 -0.91 34.12
CA LYS A 11 -1.89 -2.06 34.70
C LYS A 11 -3.41 -1.90 34.59
N LEU A 12 -3.90 -0.69 34.90
CA LEU A 12 -5.32 -0.38 34.78
C LEU A 12 -5.79 -0.44 33.31
N PHE A 13 -4.92 -0.06 32.37
CA PHE A 13 -5.21 -0.15 30.93
C PHE A 13 -5.47 -1.61 30.54
N GLU A 14 -4.61 -2.53 30.96
CA GLU A 14 -4.78 -3.95 30.65
C GLU A 14 -6.08 -4.51 31.24
N GLN A 15 -6.43 -4.12 32.46
CA GLN A 15 -7.69 -4.51 33.09
C GLN A 15 -8.90 -3.94 32.33
N ALA A 16 -8.84 -2.68 31.90
CA ALA A 16 -9.89 -2.06 31.10
C ALA A 16 -10.05 -2.75 29.74
N MET A 17 -8.96 -3.09 29.06
CA MET A 17 -8.98 -3.83 27.79
C MET A 17 -9.59 -5.22 27.95
N ARG A 18 -9.25 -5.97 29.00
CA ARG A 18 -9.84 -7.29 29.28
C ARG A 18 -11.34 -7.21 29.58
N ALA A 19 -11.79 -6.12 30.21
CA ALA A 19 -13.19 -5.86 30.50
C ALA A 19 -13.97 -5.22 29.34
N GLY A 20 -13.35 -5.01 28.17
CA GLY A 20 -13.99 -4.35 27.03
C GLY A 20 -14.25 -2.85 27.21
N ARG A 21 -13.70 -2.22 28.26
CA ARG A 21 -13.88 -0.79 28.57
C ARG A 21 -12.92 0.07 27.76
N THR A 22 -13.17 0.17 26.45
CA THR A 22 -12.25 0.82 25.49
C THR A 22 -12.07 2.32 25.73
N ASP A 23 -13.08 3.04 26.24
CA ASP A 23 -12.95 4.47 26.55
C ASP A 23 -12.10 4.72 27.80
N ASP A 24 -12.20 3.86 28.82
CA ASP A 24 -11.31 3.89 29.98
C ASP A 24 -9.86 3.62 29.56
N ALA A 25 -9.65 2.58 28.76
CA ALA A 25 -8.33 2.25 28.23
C ALA A 25 -7.76 3.40 27.39
N ARG A 26 -8.58 4.07 26.56
CA ARG A 26 -8.15 5.27 25.81
C ARG A 26 -7.72 6.41 26.74
N ARG A 27 -8.49 6.70 27.81
CA ARG A 27 -8.14 7.72 28.80
C ARG A 27 -6.84 7.40 29.53
N LEU A 28 -6.63 6.14 29.90
CA LEU A 28 -5.41 5.68 30.57
C LEU A 28 -4.19 5.79 29.65
N LEU A 29 -4.31 5.41 28.38
CA LEU A 29 -3.23 5.60 27.41
C LEU A 29 -2.88 7.09 27.24
N TYR A 30 -3.89 7.97 27.19
CA TYR A 30 -3.64 9.41 27.14
C TYR A 30 -2.86 9.89 28.37
N ARG A 31 -3.28 9.51 29.59
CA ARG A 31 -2.56 9.85 30.83
C ARG A 31 -1.12 9.34 30.83
N MET A 32 -0.88 8.13 30.34
CA MET A 32 0.47 7.59 30.15
C MET A 32 1.33 8.47 29.23
N THR A 33 0.79 8.98 28.12
CA THR A 33 1.54 9.89 27.24
C THR A 33 1.90 11.22 27.92
N GLN A 34 1.05 11.73 28.82
CA GLN A 34 1.35 12.94 29.58
C GLN A 34 2.46 12.69 30.61
N ALA A 35 2.36 11.57 31.35
CA ALA A 35 3.38 11.20 32.32
C ALA A 35 4.74 10.92 31.66
N TYR A 36 4.74 10.32 30.47
CA TYR A 36 5.97 9.96 29.74
C TYR A 36 6.89 11.17 29.50
N GLY A 37 6.34 12.36 29.26
CA GLY A 37 7.12 13.56 28.98
C GLY A 37 8.03 14.00 30.15
N GLN A 38 7.73 13.57 31.36
CA GLN A 38 8.48 13.90 32.58
C GLN A 38 9.34 12.74 33.09
N MET A 39 9.31 11.60 32.40
CA MET A 39 10.01 10.38 32.80
C MET A 39 11.35 10.24 32.10
N THR A 40 12.34 9.73 32.83
CA THR A 40 13.57 9.18 32.25
C THR A 40 13.32 7.72 31.86
N ASP A 41 13.42 7.41 30.56
CA ASP A 41 13.13 6.09 29.98
C ASP A 41 14.34 5.62 29.16
N ASN A 42 15.42 5.28 29.85
CA ASN A 42 16.73 4.99 29.25
C ASN A 42 16.72 3.76 28.35
N ASP A 43 15.90 2.76 28.67
CA ASP A 43 15.79 1.48 27.94
C ASP A 43 14.60 1.44 26.95
N LEU A 44 13.86 2.54 26.83
CA LEU A 44 12.67 2.69 25.99
C LEU A 44 11.50 1.75 26.36
N THR A 45 11.51 1.17 27.55
CA THR A 45 10.47 0.23 28.00
C THR A 45 9.12 0.93 28.17
N ALA A 46 9.09 2.14 28.73
CA ALA A 46 7.86 2.91 28.83
C ALA A 46 7.36 3.38 27.45
N ASN A 47 8.25 3.82 26.55
CA ASN A 47 7.89 4.15 25.16
C ASN A 47 7.25 2.97 24.43
N LYS A 48 7.85 1.78 24.54
CA LYS A 48 7.35 0.57 23.91
C LYS A 48 5.99 0.16 24.47
N THR A 49 5.78 0.34 25.78
CA THR A 49 4.48 0.10 26.42
C THR A 49 3.37 0.98 25.84
N ILE A 50 3.63 2.29 25.64
CA ILE A 50 2.68 3.19 24.96
C ILE A 50 2.31 2.68 23.56
N ILE A 51 3.31 2.25 22.78
CA ILE A 51 3.07 1.72 21.42
C ILE A 51 2.25 0.44 21.44
N HIS A 52 2.53 -0.49 22.35
CA HIS A 52 1.75 -1.72 22.46
C HIS A 52 0.29 -1.45 22.83
N HIS A 53 0.05 -0.54 23.75
CA HIS A 53 -1.31 -0.13 24.16
C HIS A 53 -2.04 0.60 23.03
N ALA A 54 -1.35 1.48 22.29
CA ALA A 54 -1.90 2.13 21.10
C ALA A 54 -2.30 1.10 20.03
N LEU A 55 -1.45 0.11 19.74
CA LEU A 55 -1.77 -0.98 18.81
C LEU A 55 -2.91 -1.88 19.30
N ALA A 56 -3.09 -2.02 20.62
CA ALA A 56 -4.20 -2.77 21.19
C ALA A 56 -5.54 -2.04 20.98
N LEU A 57 -5.59 -0.73 21.22
CA LEU A 57 -6.77 0.10 20.96
C LEU A 57 -7.08 0.19 19.47
N ASP A 58 -6.07 0.36 18.62
CA ASP A 58 -6.23 0.45 17.17
C ASP A 58 -6.95 -0.77 16.55
N LYS A 59 -6.84 -1.94 17.20
CA LYS A 59 -7.53 -3.17 16.77
C LYS A 59 -9.02 -3.18 17.11
N VAL A 60 -9.43 -2.48 18.16
CA VAL A 60 -10.80 -2.59 18.71
C VAL A 60 -11.60 -1.29 18.56
N ILE A 61 -10.94 -0.19 18.23
CA ILE A 61 -11.56 1.12 18.03
C ILE A 61 -11.48 1.50 16.55
N ALA A 62 -12.63 1.53 15.89
CA ALA A 62 -12.72 2.02 14.52
C ALA A 62 -12.22 3.47 14.43
N GLY A 63 -11.38 3.76 13.44
CA GLY A 63 -10.85 5.11 13.22
C GLY A 63 -9.86 5.60 14.28
N PHE A 64 -9.32 4.73 15.14
CA PHE A 64 -8.28 5.11 16.10
C PHE A 64 -7.10 5.80 15.40
N ASN A 65 -6.63 6.91 15.98
CA ASN A 65 -5.57 7.71 15.38
C ASN A 65 -4.18 7.18 15.79
N LEU A 66 -3.78 6.05 15.21
CA LEU A 66 -2.44 5.49 15.46
C LEU A 66 -1.31 6.45 15.03
N ALA A 67 -1.57 7.34 14.06
CA ALA A 67 -0.58 8.33 13.61
C ALA A 67 -0.14 9.30 14.71
N TYR A 68 -0.98 9.55 15.73
CA TYR A 68 -0.61 10.33 16.91
C TYR A 68 0.63 9.76 17.63
N PHE A 69 0.83 8.44 17.55
CA PHE A 69 1.91 7.74 18.23
C PHE A 69 3.16 7.56 17.36
N VAL A 70 3.22 8.15 16.16
CA VAL A 70 4.41 8.12 15.30
C VAL A 70 5.66 8.66 16.01
N PRO A 71 5.64 9.76 16.78
CA PRO A 71 6.81 10.22 17.53
C PRO A 71 7.39 9.16 18.48
N HIS A 72 6.52 8.38 19.14
CA HIS A 72 6.94 7.25 19.97
C HIS A 72 7.51 6.09 19.13
N ALA A 73 6.91 5.81 17.97
CA ALA A 73 7.38 4.77 17.05
C ALA A 73 8.73 5.13 16.41
N MET A 74 9.01 6.42 16.24
CA MET A 74 10.31 6.91 15.76
C MET A 74 11.46 6.67 16.76
N ARG A 75 11.15 6.36 18.03
CA ARG A 75 12.13 6.03 19.07
C ARG A 75 12.42 4.54 19.21
N LEU A 76 11.74 3.66 18.44
CA LEU A 76 12.01 2.22 18.48
C LEU A 76 13.49 1.90 18.32
N ALA A 77 14.00 0.99 19.16
CA ALA A 77 15.37 0.50 19.13
C ALA A 77 15.58 -0.44 17.94
N ASP A 78 16.82 -0.72 17.55
CA ASP A 78 17.13 -1.57 16.39
C ASP A 78 16.54 -2.98 16.53
N SER A 79 16.52 -3.52 17.76
CA SER A 79 15.90 -4.81 18.08
C SER A 79 14.38 -4.87 17.86
N ASP A 80 13.71 -3.72 17.76
CA ASP A 80 12.26 -3.66 17.48
C ASP A 80 11.93 -3.79 15.99
N TRP A 81 12.96 -3.79 15.15
CA TRP A 81 12.84 -3.94 13.70
C TRP A 81 13.17 -5.36 13.24
N SER A 82 13.84 -6.17 14.06
CA SER A 82 14.08 -7.58 13.79
C SER A 82 12.84 -8.43 14.11
N GLY A 83 12.35 -9.16 13.11
CA GLY A 83 11.31 -10.16 13.31
C GLY A 83 11.88 -11.39 14.01
N MET A 84 11.03 -12.14 14.72
CA MET A 84 11.43 -13.41 15.35
C MET A 84 10.88 -14.57 14.52
N ARG A 85 11.62 -15.69 14.49
CA ARG A 85 11.10 -16.97 13.97
C ARG A 85 10.66 -17.82 15.17
N HIS A 86 9.41 -18.23 15.19
CA HIS A 86 8.87 -19.16 16.19
C HIS A 86 8.22 -20.32 15.45
N ASP A 87 8.68 -21.55 15.66
CA ASP A 87 8.18 -22.78 15.00
C ASP A 87 8.02 -22.65 13.49
N GLY A 88 9.02 -22.09 12.82
CA GLY A 88 9.01 -21.86 11.37
C GLY A 88 8.09 -20.72 10.89
N ARG A 89 7.30 -20.09 11.78
CA ARG A 89 6.49 -18.91 11.47
C ARG A 89 7.27 -17.63 11.72
N VAL A 90 7.23 -16.72 10.75
CA VAL A 90 7.83 -15.39 10.88
C VAL A 90 6.86 -14.50 11.66
N VAL A 91 7.24 -14.13 12.88
CA VAL A 91 6.55 -13.12 13.68
C VAL A 91 7.03 -11.75 13.20
N PRO A 92 6.12 -10.88 12.71
CA PRO A 92 6.50 -9.55 12.26
C PRO A 92 7.07 -8.74 13.41
N SER A 93 8.13 -7.98 13.14
CA SER A 93 8.72 -7.05 14.11
C SER A 93 7.71 -5.99 14.55
N LEU A 94 8.00 -5.30 15.66
CA LEU A 94 7.13 -4.22 16.12
C LEU A 94 7.05 -3.11 15.06
N GLY A 95 8.18 -2.76 14.46
CA GLY A 95 8.23 -1.84 13.32
C GLY A 95 7.31 -2.27 12.18
N GLN A 96 7.37 -3.54 11.76
CA GLN A 96 6.52 -4.05 10.67
C GLN A 96 5.03 -4.03 11.04
N ARG A 97 4.68 -4.35 12.29
CA ARG A 97 3.29 -4.28 12.77
C ARG A 97 2.75 -2.85 12.67
N ILE A 98 3.52 -1.85 13.07
CA ILE A 98 3.13 -0.44 12.97
C ILE A 98 2.99 -0.03 11.50
N THR A 99 3.96 -0.38 10.63
CA THR A 99 3.88 -0.12 9.18
C THR A 99 2.57 -0.63 8.60
N ASN A 100 2.22 -1.89 8.87
CA ASN A 100 1.01 -2.51 8.34
C ASN A 100 -0.26 -1.83 8.83
N ARG A 101 -0.30 -1.40 10.10
CA ARG A 101 -1.46 -0.71 10.68
C ARG A 101 -1.58 0.72 10.15
N LEU A 102 -0.47 1.46 10.01
CA LEU A 102 -0.49 2.81 9.45
C LEU A 102 -0.90 2.86 7.98
N MET A 103 -0.62 1.80 7.21
CA MET A 103 -1.09 1.63 5.82
C MET A 103 -2.54 1.18 5.70
N ALA A 104 -3.16 0.69 6.77
CA ALA A 104 -4.53 0.20 6.71
C ALA A 104 -5.49 1.34 6.32
N GLY A 105 -6.22 1.15 5.23
CA GLY A 105 -7.16 2.14 4.70
C GLY A 105 -6.51 3.41 4.16
N ILE A 106 -5.24 3.36 3.72
CA ILE A 106 -4.49 4.55 3.26
C ILE A 106 -5.19 5.34 2.14
N GLY A 107 -6.02 4.66 1.33
CA GLY A 107 -6.81 5.28 0.27
C GLY A 107 -7.78 6.35 0.78
N ASP A 108 -8.36 6.13 1.97
CA ASP A 108 -9.37 6.99 2.57
C ASP A 108 -8.78 8.02 3.54
N ARG A 109 -7.45 8.02 3.73
CA ARG A 109 -6.78 8.93 4.66
C ARG A 109 -6.51 10.29 4.02
N SER A 110 -6.61 11.34 4.84
CA SER A 110 -6.32 12.72 4.47
C SER A 110 -4.83 12.94 4.19
N ASP A 111 -4.49 13.90 3.34
CA ASP A 111 -3.10 14.26 3.05
C ASP A 111 -2.33 14.66 4.32
N THR A 112 -3.02 15.23 5.32
CA THR A 112 -2.44 15.53 6.65
C THR A 112 -2.00 14.26 7.38
N TYR A 113 -2.83 13.21 7.37
CA TYR A 113 -2.45 11.90 7.93
C TYR A 113 -1.23 11.32 7.18
N ILE A 114 -1.24 11.38 5.84
CA ILE A 114 -0.13 10.87 5.02
C ILE A 114 1.18 11.57 5.40
N LYS A 115 1.17 12.91 5.51
CA LYS A 115 2.34 13.70 5.92
C LYS A 115 2.82 13.32 7.33
N ALA A 116 1.91 13.06 8.26
CA ALA A 116 2.25 12.70 9.63
C ALA A 116 2.95 11.33 9.74
N VAL A 117 2.54 10.34 8.93
CA VAL A 117 3.09 8.98 9.01
C VAL A 117 4.34 8.78 8.15
N MET A 118 4.55 9.58 7.11
CA MET A 118 5.64 9.43 6.15
C MET A 118 7.05 9.32 6.75
N PRO A 119 7.43 10.08 7.80
CA PRO A 119 8.74 9.92 8.45
C PRO A 119 8.97 8.50 8.97
N PHE A 120 7.93 7.84 9.47
CA PHE A 120 8.01 6.46 9.96
C PHE A 120 8.33 5.48 8.83
N PHE A 121 7.72 5.64 7.65
CA PHE A 121 8.01 4.79 6.49
C PHE A 121 9.43 4.99 5.96
N ARG A 122 9.96 6.22 6.02
CA ARG A 122 11.37 6.48 5.70
C ARG A 122 12.30 5.76 6.68
N LYS A 123 12.01 5.79 7.99
CA LYS A 123 12.75 5.02 8.99
C LYS A 123 12.64 3.52 8.74
N ALA A 124 11.44 3.00 8.48
CA ALA A 124 11.22 1.59 8.18
C ALA A 124 12.02 1.11 6.95
N LEU A 125 12.15 1.97 5.93
CA LEU A 125 13.00 1.69 4.78
C LEU A 125 14.50 1.76 5.11
N GLN A 126 14.94 2.68 5.97
CA GLN A 126 16.34 2.71 6.43
C GLN A 126 16.72 1.43 7.18
N MET A 127 15.83 0.93 8.04
CA MET A 127 16.06 -0.31 8.81
C MET A 127 16.06 -1.55 7.94
N ASN A 128 15.30 -1.56 6.84
CA ASN A 128 15.31 -2.66 5.87
C ASN A 128 15.18 -2.14 4.42
N PRO A 129 16.29 -1.71 3.79
CA PRO A 129 16.29 -1.05 2.48
C PRO A 129 15.85 -1.94 1.30
N SER A 130 15.83 -3.25 1.48
CA SER A 130 15.43 -4.22 0.46
C SER A 130 14.01 -4.74 0.68
N ASN A 131 13.33 -4.37 1.77
CA ASN A 131 11.97 -4.81 2.02
C ASN A 131 11.02 -4.24 0.96
N LYS A 132 10.46 -5.16 0.16
CA LYS A 132 9.53 -4.86 -0.94
C LYS A 132 8.32 -4.05 -0.47
N ASP A 133 7.72 -4.43 0.65
CA ASP A 133 6.51 -3.78 1.16
C ASP A 133 6.82 -2.36 1.66
N ASN A 134 7.92 -2.14 2.37
CA ASN A 134 8.33 -0.81 2.82
C ASN A 134 8.62 0.12 1.64
N LEU A 135 9.32 -0.38 0.61
CA LEU A 135 9.56 0.36 -0.63
C LEU A 135 8.25 0.74 -1.32
N ARG A 136 7.33 -0.22 -1.47
CA ARG A 136 6.04 0.01 -2.12
C ARG A 136 5.18 0.97 -1.32
N HIS A 137 5.07 0.79 0.00
CA HIS A 137 4.32 1.68 0.87
C HIS A 137 4.82 3.12 0.75
N LEU A 138 6.14 3.34 0.79
CA LEU A 138 6.68 4.68 0.62
C LEU A 138 6.36 5.28 -0.77
N ALA A 139 6.38 4.48 -1.83
CA ALA A 139 5.98 4.91 -3.18
C ALA A 139 4.49 5.30 -3.26
N GLN A 140 3.61 4.53 -2.60
CA GLN A 140 2.18 4.84 -2.50
C GLN A 140 1.93 6.14 -1.71
N LEU A 141 2.65 6.36 -0.61
CA LEU A 141 2.55 7.60 0.17
C LEU A 141 3.03 8.81 -0.65
N TYR A 142 4.15 8.68 -1.37
CA TYR A 142 4.62 9.73 -2.28
C TYR A 142 3.62 10.05 -3.40
N THR A 143 2.97 9.03 -3.95
CA THR A 143 1.87 9.20 -4.91
C THR A 143 0.74 10.05 -4.30
N ARG A 144 0.34 9.76 -3.07
CA ARG A 144 -0.76 10.47 -2.39
C ARG A 144 -0.44 11.95 -2.14
N VAL A 145 0.80 12.31 -1.79
CA VAL A 145 1.22 13.70 -1.58
C VAL A 145 1.76 14.39 -2.83
N LYS A 146 1.48 13.86 -4.03
CA LYS A 146 1.88 14.42 -5.32
C LYS A 146 3.41 14.53 -5.51
N LEU A 147 4.18 13.73 -4.79
CA LEU A 147 5.63 13.57 -4.97
C LEU A 147 5.93 12.50 -6.03
N LYS A 148 5.49 12.79 -7.26
CA LYS A 148 5.43 11.86 -8.39
C LYS A 148 6.82 11.31 -8.78
N ALA A 149 7.84 12.16 -8.83
CA ALA A 149 9.19 11.76 -9.19
C ALA A 149 9.77 10.73 -8.20
N GLN A 150 9.60 10.95 -6.90
CA GLN A 150 10.04 10.03 -5.86
C GLN A 150 9.28 8.69 -5.90
N ALA A 151 7.98 8.73 -6.16
CA ALA A 151 7.18 7.52 -6.34
C ALA A 151 7.66 6.70 -7.54
N ILE A 152 7.88 7.34 -8.70
CA ILE A 152 8.41 6.71 -9.91
C ILE A 152 9.76 6.04 -9.62
N ALA A 153 10.70 6.75 -8.99
CA ALA A 153 12.02 6.20 -8.66
C ALA A 153 11.93 4.93 -7.81
N LEU A 154 11.04 4.90 -6.80
CA LEU A 154 10.83 3.72 -5.97
C LEU A 154 10.19 2.56 -6.76
N TYR A 155 9.21 2.84 -7.63
CA TYR A 155 8.61 1.82 -8.46
C TYR A 155 9.58 1.23 -9.49
N LYS A 156 10.43 2.05 -10.10
CA LYS A 156 11.52 1.57 -10.97
C LYS A 156 12.46 0.64 -10.19
N ARG A 157 12.91 1.06 -9.00
CA ARG A 157 13.76 0.23 -8.12
C ARG A 157 13.10 -1.09 -7.72
N LEU A 158 11.79 -1.09 -7.46
CA LEU A 158 11.02 -2.32 -7.20
C LEU A 158 11.01 -3.23 -8.44
N LEU A 159 10.72 -2.67 -9.62
CA LEU A 159 10.63 -3.41 -10.87
C LEU A 159 11.98 -3.92 -11.41
N GLN A 160 13.10 -3.40 -10.91
CA GLN A 160 14.42 -3.97 -11.18
C GLN A 160 14.65 -5.32 -10.46
N ARG A 161 13.86 -5.64 -9.42
CA ARG A 161 14.03 -6.86 -8.60
C ARG A 161 12.82 -7.78 -8.62
N TYR A 162 11.65 -7.21 -8.89
CA TYR A 162 10.37 -7.91 -8.83
C TYR A 162 9.58 -7.67 -10.10
N ASP A 163 8.82 -8.67 -10.52
CA ASP A 163 8.08 -8.64 -11.77
C ASP A 163 6.56 -8.74 -11.53
N ASP A 164 6.08 -8.17 -10.42
CA ASP A 164 4.66 -8.26 -10.07
C ASP A 164 3.79 -7.32 -10.91
N SER A 165 2.67 -7.84 -11.39
CA SER A 165 1.67 -7.11 -12.17
C SER A 165 1.28 -5.75 -11.56
N TYR A 166 1.02 -5.69 -10.25
CA TYR A 166 0.55 -4.47 -9.61
C TYR A 166 1.61 -3.35 -9.61
N LEU A 167 2.90 -3.68 -9.61
CA LEU A 167 3.98 -2.68 -9.65
C LEU A 167 4.00 -1.95 -11.01
N TYR A 168 3.81 -2.69 -12.11
CA TYR A 168 3.66 -2.11 -13.44
C TYR A 168 2.41 -1.22 -13.53
N ALA A 169 1.28 -1.67 -12.99
CA ALA A 169 0.02 -0.92 -13.02
C ALA A 169 0.08 0.37 -12.18
N GLU A 170 0.76 0.33 -11.04
CA GLU A 170 1.00 1.50 -10.18
C GLU A 170 1.95 2.50 -10.89
N LEU A 171 3.06 2.04 -11.48
CA LEU A 171 3.95 2.90 -12.28
C LEU A 171 3.23 3.50 -13.49
N ALA A 172 2.39 2.74 -14.19
CA ALA A 172 1.59 3.24 -15.32
C ALA A 172 0.65 4.38 -14.91
N GLY A 173 0.16 4.39 -13.67
CA GLY A 173 -0.63 5.50 -13.12
C GLY A 173 0.17 6.78 -12.88
N LEU A 174 1.50 6.69 -12.86
CA LEU A 174 2.40 7.79 -12.57
C LEU A 174 3.16 8.31 -13.78
N VAL A 175 3.17 7.64 -14.92
CA VAL A 175 3.80 8.21 -16.12
C VAL A 175 2.78 9.11 -16.83
N ASP A 176 3.21 10.11 -17.60
CA ASP A 176 2.30 10.92 -18.42
C ASP A 176 2.21 10.43 -19.86
N GLU A 177 3.35 10.05 -20.44
CA GLU A 177 3.48 9.60 -21.82
C GLU A 177 2.58 8.38 -22.13
N PRO A 178 1.58 8.51 -23.03
CA PRO A 178 0.62 7.45 -23.32
C PRO A 178 1.26 6.14 -23.78
N ARG A 179 2.31 6.21 -24.61
CA ARG A 179 3.00 5.02 -25.12
C ARG A 179 3.67 4.21 -24.02
N ILE A 180 4.27 4.89 -23.04
CA ILE A 180 4.85 4.23 -21.86
C ILE A 180 3.74 3.64 -20.98
N LYS A 181 2.62 4.35 -20.78
CA LYS A 181 1.47 3.81 -20.03
C LYS A 181 0.97 2.51 -20.64
N VAL A 182 0.79 2.48 -21.97
CA VAL A 182 0.42 1.29 -22.72
C VAL A 182 1.42 0.16 -22.48
N ALA A 183 2.72 0.45 -22.58
CA ALA A 183 3.76 -0.55 -22.38
C ALA A 183 3.70 -1.19 -20.99
N LEU A 184 3.59 -0.35 -19.96
CA LEU A 184 3.51 -0.79 -18.56
C LEU A 184 2.21 -1.56 -18.29
N LEU A 185 1.06 -1.12 -18.80
CA LEU A 185 -0.20 -1.85 -18.64
C LEU A 185 -0.19 -3.21 -19.35
N CYS A 186 0.43 -3.31 -20.53
CA CYS A 186 0.65 -4.58 -21.21
C CYS A 186 1.47 -5.54 -20.31
N GLN A 187 2.54 -5.04 -19.68
CA GLN A 187 3.33 -5.86 -18.77
C GLN A 187 2.53 -6.25 -17.52
N ALA A 188 1.74 -5.33 -16.95
CA ALA A 188 0.87 -5.61 -15.82
C ALA A 188 -0.13 -6.75 -16.14
N ILE A 189 -0.76 -6.70 -17.31
CA ILE A 189 -1.74 -7.71 -17.75
C ILE A 189 -1.06 -9.06 -17.95
N ALA A 190 0.07 -9.09 -18.67
CA ALA A 190 0.81 -10.32 -18.97
C ALA A 190 1.29 -11.08 -17.72
N ARG A 191 1.54 -10.37 -16.61
CA ARG A 191 2.04 -10.93 -15.33
C ARG A 191 0.95 -11.26 -14.32
N GLN A 192 -0.32 -11.09 -14.71
CA GLN A 192 -1.45 -11.43 -13.86
C GLN A 192 -2.27 -12.54 -14.53
N PRO A 193 -2.07 -13.81 -14.15
CA PRO A 193 -2.78 -14.92 -14.78
C PRO A 193 -4.27 -14.95 -14.43
N ARG A 194 -4.69 -14.32 -13.32
CA ARG A 194 -6.08 -14.30 -12.89
C ARG A 194 -6.79 -13.08 -13.46
N GLU A 195 -7.64 -13.31 -14.46
CA GLU A 195 -8.43 -12.26 -15.12
C GLU A 195 -9.28 -11.42 -14.16
N ALA A 196 -9.71 -12.02 -13.04
CA ALA A 196 -10.44 -11.30 -12.00
C ALA A 196 -9.67 -10.11 -11.40
N TYR A 197 -8.33 -10.15 -11.44
CA TYR A 197 -7.49 -9.05 -10.96
C TYR A 197 -6.99 -8.14 -12.10
N ASN A 198 -7.28 -8.46 -13.36
CA ASN A 198 -6.85 -7.69 -14.53
C ASN A 198 -7.92 -6.75 -15.09
N MET A 199 -9.19 -6.93 -14.73
CA MET A 199 -10.32 -6.20 -15.31
C MET A 199 -10.09 -4.68 -15.38
N GLY A 200 -9.54 -4.09 -14.32
CA GLY A 200 -9.23 -2.65 -14.25
C GLY A 200 -8.08 -2.25 -15.17
N ASN A 201 -7.00 -3.05 -15.23
CA ASN A 201 -5.87 -2.79 -16.11
C ASN A 201 -6.27 -2.90 -17.59
N ARG A 202 -7.07 -3.90 -17.95
CA ARG A 202 -7.62 -4.07 -19.31
C ARG A 202 -8.49 -2.90 -19.72
N TYR A 203 -9.39 -2.44 -18.84
CA TYR A 203 -10.18 -1.23 -19.09
C TYR A 203 -9.30 0.00 -19.33
N ARG A 204 -8.28 0.23 -18.48
CA ARG A 204 -7.34 1.36 -18.65
C ARG A 204 -6.55 1.26 -19.95
N LEU A 205 -6.16 0.05 -20.37
CA LEU A 205 -5.48 -0.17 -21.65
C LEU A 205 -6.43 0.10 -22.83
N ALA A 206 -7.68 -0.37 -22.76
CA ALA A 206 -8.70 -0.09 -23.78
C ALA A 206 -8.90 1.41 -24.00
N LEU A 207 -8.98 2.21 -22.92
CA LEU A 207 -9.09 3.66 -23.02
C LEU A 207 -7.94 4.32 -23.79
N LEU A 208 -6.71 3.83 -23.57
CA LEU A 208 -5.52 4.37 -24.24
C LEU A 208 -5.47 3.96 -25.72
N LEU A 209 -6.05 2.80 -26.05
CA LEU A 209 -6.03 2.23 -27.40
C LEU A 209 -7.25 2.58 -28.25
N GLN A 210 -8.31 3.15 -27.67
CA GLN A 210 -9.61 3.31 -28.36
C GLN A 210 -9.54 4.08 -29.69
N HIS A 211 -8.62 5.03 -29.83
CA HIS A 211 -8.40 5.78 -31.06
C HIS A 211 -7.22 5.25 -31.90
N PRO A 212 -6.02 4.98 -31.33
CA PRO A 212 -4.89 4.55 -32.16
C PRO A 212 -5.00 3.09 -32.62
N GLU A 213 -5.65 2.22 -31.86
CA GLU A 213 -5.71 0.76 -32.09
C GLU A 213 -7.07 0.18 -31.66
N PRO A 214 -8.19 0.61 -32.29
CA PRO A 214 -9.54 0.32 -31.79
C PRO A 214 -9.89 -1.18 -31.72
N LYS A 215 -9.34 -2.01 -32.60
CA LYS A 215 -9.51 -3.48 -32.54
C LYS A 215 -8.86 -4.10 -31.30
N ARG A 216 -7.71 -3.58 -30.87
CA ARG A 216 -7.06 -4.02 -29.61
C ARG A 216 -7.81 -3.50 -28.41
N ALA A 217 -8.29 -2.25 -28.47
CA ALA A 217 -9.15 -1.70 -27.43
C ALA A 217 -10.43 -2.55 -27.25
N ALA A 218 -11.04 -3.00 -28.35
CA ALA A 218 -12.20 -3.89 -28.36
C ALA A 218 -11.87 -5.25 -27.70
N PHE A 219 -10.69 -5.82 -27.98
CA PHE A 219 -10.23 -7.03 -27.30
C PHE A 219 -10.16 -6.83 -25.78
N GLU A 220 -9.50 -5.76 -25.34
CA GLU A 220 -9.28 -5.48 -23.92
C GLU A 220 -10.59 -5.22 -23.15
N ILE A 221 -11.51 -4.42 -23.72
CA ILE A 221 -12.77 -4.12 -23.05
C ILE A 221 -13.67 -5.36 -22.94
N ARG A 222 -13.71 -6.21 -23.98
CA ARG A 222 -14.47 -7.48 -23.97
C ARG A 222 -13.92 -8.43 -22.90
N LYS A 223 -12.59 -8.57 -22.80
CA LYS A 223 -11.95 -9.37 -21.73
C LYS A 223 -12.24 -8.81 -20.34
N SER A 224 -12.23 -7.47 -20.18
CA SER A 224 -12.59 -6.81 -18.92
C SER A 224 -14.03 -7.13 -18.50
N MET A 225 -14.99 -7.02 -19.42
CA MET A 225 -16.40 -7.31 -19.14
C MET A 225 -16.65 -8.79 -18.84
N ALA A 226 -16.09 -9.70 -19.64
CA ALA A 226 -16.23 -11.14 -19.42
C ALA A 226 -15.70 -11.56 -18.05
N ALA A 227 -14.57 -10.98 -17.62
CA ALA A 227 -14.01 -11.23 -16.31
C ALA A 227 -14.90 -10.69 -15.17
N ARG A 228 -15.53 -9.52 -15.35
CA ARG A 228 -16.51 -8.95 -14.39
C ARG A 228 -17.72 -9.84 -14.23
N GLN A 229 -18.32 -10.25 -15.35
CA GLN A 229 -19.48 -11.14 -15.37
C GLN A 229 -19.15 -12.47 -14.69
N LYS A 230 -18.02 -13.09 -15.05
CA LYS A 230 -17.56 -14.35 -14.43
C LYS A 230 -17.34 -14.22 -12.92
N ALA A 231 -16.86 -13.07 -12.45
CA ALA A 231 -16.65 -12.79 -11.03
C ALA A 231 -17.90 -12.26 -10.32
N GLN A 232 -19.06 -12.18 -11.00
CA GLN A 232 -20.31 -11.60 -10.48
C GLN A 232 -20.14 -10.18 -9.94
N GLN A 233 -19.24 -9.40 -10.55
CA GLN A 233 -19.01 -8.01 -10.21
C GLN A 233 -19.88 -7.10 -11.08
N PRO A 234 -20.40 -5.97 -10.55
CA PRO A 234 -21.11 -4.99 -11.34
C PRO A 234 -20.20 -4.43 -12.45
N ILE A 235 -20.78 -4.14 -13.61
CA ILE A 235 -20.09 -3.49 -14.72
C ILE A 235 -20.22 -1.96 -14.51
N PRO A 236 -19.11 -1.22 -14.29
CA PRO A 236 -19.18 0.23 -14.15
C PRO A 236 -19.70 0.90 -15.43
N ALA A 237 -20.44 1.99 -15.30
CA ALA A 237 -21.01 2.72 -16.42
C ALA A 237 -19.96 3.15 -17.47
N ASP A 238 -18.77 3.56 -17.04
CA ASP A 238 -17.69 3.93 -17.96
C ASP A 238 -17.14 2.73 -18.75
N VAL A 239 -17.15 1.53 -18.17
CA VAL A 239 -16.74 0.29 -18.87
C VAL A 239 -17.77 -0.07 -19.92
N ASP A 240 -19.06 -0.04 -19.55
CA ASP A 240 -20.17 -0.28 -20.47
C ASP A 240 -20.18 0.70 -21.65
N ARG A 241 -20.00 2.00 -21.37
CA ARG A 241 -19.91 3.05 -22.41
C ARG A 241 -18.80 2.75 -23.41
N ILE A 242 -17.60 2.41 -22.94
CA ILE A 242 -16.46 2.10 -23.82
C ILE A 242 -16.73 0.82 -24.62
N SER A 243 -17.37 -0.19 -24.03
CA SER A 243 -17.75 -1.39 -24.77
C SER A 243 -18.74 -1.09 -25.90
N ARG A 244 -19.69 -0.18 -25.69
CA ARG A 244 -20.64 0.25 -26.72
C ARG A 244 -19.94 1.01 -27.85
N ILE A 245 -19.04 1.94 -27.51
CA ILE A 245 -18.23 2.68 -28.50
C ILE A 245 -17.40 1.72 -29.37
N LEU A 246 -16.92 0.63 -28.78
CA LEU A 246 -16.04 -0.34 -29.46
C LEU A 246 -16.80 -1.56 -30.01
N ALA A 247 -18.14 -1.55 -30.03
CA ALA A 247 -18.95 -2.70 -30.40
C ALA A 247 -18.72 -3.14 -31.87
N ASP A 248 -18.56 -2.16 -32.77
CA ASP A 248 -18.44 -2.39 -34.21
C ASP A 248 -17.05 -2.85 -34.65
N TYR A 249 -16.07 -2.86 -33.73
CA TYR A 249 -14.72 -3.31 -34.03
C TYR A 249 -14.55 -4.79 -33.72
N GLU A 250 -14.23 -5.58 -34.75
CA GLU A 250 -13.81 -6.96 -34.55
C GLU A 250 -12.46 -7.00 -33.81
N PRO A 251 -12.37 -7.63 -32.63
CA PRO A 251 -11.18 -7.64 -31.83
C PRO A 251 -10.08 -8.44 -32.51
N VAL A 252 -8.83 -8.09 -32.22
CA VAL A 252 -7.69 -8.91 -32.63
C VAL A 252 -7.73 -10.29 -31.94
N SER A 253 -7.01 -11.26 -32.50
CA SER A 253 -6.91 -12.58 -31.88
C SER A 253 -6.11 -12.53 -30.57
N GLU A 254 -6.30 -13.53 -29.71
CA GLU A 254 -5.52 -13.64 -28.47
C GLU A 254 -4.01 -13.83 -28.75
N ALA A 255 -3.65 -14.49 -29.85
CA ALA A 255 -2.25 -14.63 -30.27
C ALA A 255 -1.65 -13.26 -30.66
N ASP A 256 -2.39 -12.45 -31.43
CA ASP A 256 -1.94 -11.12 -31.85
C ASP A 256 -1.82 -10.14 -30.68
N GLU A 257 -2.69 -10.26 -29.69
CA GLU A 257 -2.61 -9.41 -28.49
C GLU A 257 -1.45 -9.83 -27.58
N ARG A 258 -1.20 -11.13 -27.42
CA ARG A 258 -0.02 -11.63 -26.68
C ARG A 258 1.29 -11.19 -27.36
N ALA A 259 1.36 -11.26 -28.69
CA ALA A 259 2.51 -10.77 -29.45
C ALA A 259 2.71 -9.26 -29.26
N TYR A 260 1.63 -8.50 -29.15
CA TYR A 260 1.69 -7.07 -28.83
C TYR A 260 2.25 -6.80 -27.45
N TYR A 261 1.81 -7.51 -26.41
CA TYR A 261 2.36 -7.35 -25.07
C TYR A 261 3.87 -7.61 -25.03
N GLN A 262 4.35 -8.62 -25.76
CA GLN A 262 5.77 -8.93 -25.91
C GLN A 262 6.51 -7.80 -26.64
N ARG A 263 5.95 -7.28 -27.73
CA ARG A 263 6.52 -6.14 -28.48
C ARG A 263 6.66 -4.87 -27.63
N MET A 264 5.78 -4.67 -26.66
CA MET A 264 5.84 -3.53 -25.74
C MET A 264 6.82 -3.72 -24.57
N GLN A 265 7.31 -4.94 -24.33
CA GLN A 265 8.19 -5.25 -23.20
C GLN A 265 9.52 -4.47 -23.22
N PRO A 266 10.26 -4.34 -24.35
CA PRO A 266 11.50 -3.58 -24.38
C PRO A 266 11.31 -2.12 -23.98
N LEU A 267 10.19 -1.49 -24.37
CA LEU A 267 9.88 -0.12 -24.00
C LEU A 267 9.63 0.02 -22.49
N ALA A 268 8.88 -0.91 -21.89
CA ALA A 268 8.67 -0.91 -20.44
C ALA A 268 10.00 -1.09 -19.69
N GLN A 269 10.88 -1.99 -20.16
CA GLN A 269 12.19 -2.23 -19.56
C GLN A 269 13.13 -1.02 -19.68
N ALA A 270 13.12 -0.32 -20.80
CA ALA A 270 13.91 0.89 -20.99
C ALA A 270 13.55 1.94 -19.93
N VAL A 271 12.26 2.17 -19.68
CA VAL A 271 11.79 3.12 -18.67
C VAL A 271 12.19 2.70 -17.26
N ILE A 272 12.13 1.40 -16.93
CA ILE A 272 12.52 0.87 -15.61
C ILE A 272 14.03 1.03 -15.35
N ARG A 273 14.85 0.95 -16.39
CA ARG A 273 16.32 1.02 -16.29
C ARG A 273 16.88 2.44 -16.35
N GLN A 274 16.11 3.42 -16.81
CA GLN A 274 16.52 4.83 -16.79
C GLN A 274 16.59 5.34 -15.34
N GLU A 275 17.75 5.90 -14.97
CA GLU A 275 17.97 6.59 -13.69
C GLU A 275 17.15 7.88 -13.59
#